data_AF-A0A059X152-F1
#
_entry.id   AF-A0A059X152-F1
#
_cell.length_a   1.000
_cell.length_b   1.000
_cell.length_c   1.000
_cell.angle_alpha   90.00
_cell.angle_beta   90.00
_cell.angle_gamma   90.00
#
_symmetry.space_group_name_H-M   'P 1'
#
loop_
_entity.id
_entity.type
_entity.pdbx_description
1 polymer ?
#
loop_
_entity_poly.entity_id
_entity_poly.type
_entity_poly.pdbx_seq_one_letter_code
_entity_poly.pdbx_strand_id
1 'polypeptide(L)'
;SLLADRIADNGDGVILNMHSALSWVSFGGTYEPTKAALWSATNGLRLALAPRGVQVVGLHVGYVDTDMVAGVDAPKSDPVDVVKSALDGIEAGDFEVLADDVSQQAKAAPGLPIEAVYPQVA
;
A
#
# COMPACT_ATOMS: atom_id res chain seq x y z
N SER A 1 -20.18 -2.68 8.01
CA SER A 1 -20.71 -1.44 7.41
C SER A 1 -21.41 -1.85 6.14
N LEU A 2 -22.46 -1.15 5.70
CA LEU A 2 -23.34 -1.64 4.63
C LEU A 2 -22.59 -2.07 3.34
N LEU A 3 -21.47 -1.43 3.01
CA LEU A 3 -20.59 -1.83 1.90
C LEU A 3 -19.87 -3.15 2.16
N ALA A 4 -19.16 -3.27 3.29
CA ALA A 4 -18.48 -4.51 3.65
C ALA A 4 -19.47 -5.66 3.87
N ASP A 5 -20.68 -5.34 4.32
CA ASP A 5 -21.77 -6.30 4.48
C ASP A 5 -22.19 -6.86 3.12
N ARG A 6 -22.40 -5.99 2.12
CA ARG A 6 -22.70 -6.41 0.74
C ARG A 6 -21.58 -7.19 0.05
N ILE A 7 -20.33 -6.80 0.27
CA ILE A 7 -19.15 -7.51 -0.26
C ILE A 7 -19.10 -8.93 0.30
N ALA A 8 -19.35 -9.09 1.61
CA ALA A 8 -19.41 -10.39 2.25
C ALA A 8 -20.61 -11.23 1.77
N ASP A 9 -21.78 -10.61 1.63
CA ASP A 9 -23.02 -11.31 1.26
C ASP A 9 -23.01 -11.82 -0.19
N ASN A 10 -22.21 -11.21 -1.08
CA ASN A 10 -21.99 -11.69 -2.44
C ASN A 10 -21.01 -12.88 -2.53
N GLY A 11 -20.17 -13.09 -1.51
CA GLY A 11 -19.35 -14.29 -1.34
C GLY A 11 -17.97 -14.29 -2.02
N ASP A 12 -17.62 -13.25 -2.76
CA ASP A 12 -16.42 -13.19 -3.62
C ASP A 12 -15.75 -11.81 -3.71
N GLY A 13 -16.11 -10.87 -2.83
CA GLY A 13 -15.64 -9.50 -2.92
C GLY A 13 -14.29 -9.23 -2.24
N VAL A 14 -13.46 -8.40 -2.88
CA VAL A 14 -12.13 -7.97 -2.41
C VAL A 14 -12.09 -6.44 -2.24
N ILE A 15 -11.43 -5.96 -1.19
CA ILE A 15 -11.10 -4.55 -1.00
C ILE A 15 -9.61 -4.35 -1.28
N LEU A 16 -9.28 -3.57 -2.30
CA LEU A 16 -7.91 -3.15 -2.60
C LEU A 16 -7.70 -1.69 -2.20
N ASN A 17 -6.78 -1.44 -1.27
CA ASN A 17 -6.39 -0.09 -0.86
C ASN A 17 -5.05 0.30 -1.48
N MET A 18 -5.02 1.43 -2.19
CA MET A 18 -3.81 1.96 -2.81
C MET A 18 -3.02 2.85 -1.83
N HIS A 19 -1.88 2.34 -1.38
CA HIS A 19 -0.95 2.98 -0.47
C HIS A 19 0.17 3.69 -1.23
N SER A 20 1.28 3.92 -0.53
CA SER A 20 2.54 4.40 -1.08
C SER A 20 3.66 3.68 -0.32
N ALA A 21 4.86 3.63 -0.92
CA ALA A 21 6.11 3.32 -0.22
C ALA A 21 6.28 4.21 1.04
N LEU A 22 5.71 5.43 1.01
CA LEU A 22 5.71 6.38 2.12
C LEU A 22 4.72 6.03 3.25
N SER A 23 4.15 4.83 3.25
CA SER A 23 3.44 4.30 4.42
C SER A 23 4.36 4.00 5.60
N TRP A 24 5.67 3.85 5.36
CA TRP A 24 6.66 3.46 6.39
C TRP A 24 7.82 4.44 6.58
N VAL A 25 8.03 5.34 5.61
CA VAL A 25 9.10 6.34 5.64
C VAL A 25 8.52 7.73 5.36
N SER A 26 9.18 8.78 5.88
CA SER A 26 8.70 10.16 5.83
C SER A 26 9.75 11.14 5.34
N PHE A 27 9.33 12.14 4.58
CA PHE A 27 10.15 13.31 4.22
C PHE A 27 9.73 14.57 4.99
N GLY A 28 8.89 14.42 6.03
CA GLY A 28 8.39 15.52 6.85
C GLY A 28 7.19 16.27 6.25
N GLY A 29 6.59 15.72 5.20
CA GLY A 29 5.35 16.23 4.61
C GLY A 29 4.08 15.72 5.31
N THR A 30 2.93 16.09 4.76
CA THR A 30 1.61 15.62 5.22
C THR A 30 1.13 14.37 4.49
N TYR A 31 1.73 14.02 3.35
CA TYR A 31 1.27 12.91 2.52
C TYR A 31 1.59 11.55 3.17
N GLU A 32 2.80 11.40 3.68
CA GLU A 32 3.35 10.20 4.32
C GLU A 32 2.55 9.78 5.56
N PRO A 33 2.30 10.65 6.55
CA PRO A 33 1.47 10.27 7.69
C PRO A 33 0.03 9.89 7.29
N THR A 34 -0.53 10.45 6.22
CA THR A 34 -1.86 10.03 5.74
C THR A 34 -1.84 8.64 5.12
N LYS A 35 -0.79 8.28 4.36
CA LYS A 35 -0.61 6.93 3.81
C LYS A 35 -0.26 5.91 4.89
N ALA A 36 0.47 6.29 5.92
CA ALA A 36 0.71 5.46 7.10
C ALA A 36 -0.59 5.20 7.88
N ALA A 37 -1.42 6.24 8.08
CA ALA A 37 -2.73 6.10 8.71
C ALA A 37 -3.66 5.19 7.90
N LEU A 38 -3.69 5.34 6.57
CA LEU A 38 -4.47 4.45 5.69
C LEU A 38 -3.97 3.00 5.73
N TRP A 39 -2.66 2.78 5.81
CA TRP A 39 -2.08 1.44 5.99
C TRP A 39 -2.52 0.83 7.33
N SER A 40 -2.47 1.59 8.43
CA SER A 40 -2.99 1.15 9.73
C SER A 40 -4.49 0.82 9.69
N ALA A 41 -5.30 1.67 9.05
CA ALA A 41 -6.72 1.42 8.87
C ALA A 41 -7.00 0.16 8.04
N THR A 42 -6.16 -0.13 7.04
CA THR A 42 -6.25 -1.34 6.21
C THR A 42 -6.00 -2.60 7.04
N ASN A 43 -5.05 -2.57 7.98
CA ASN A 43 -4.86 -3.65 8.94
C ASN A 43 -6.08 -3.86 9.84
N GLY A 44 -6.69 -2.77 10.31
CA GLY A 44 -7.96 -2.84 11.06
C GLY A 44 -9.08 -3.51 10.26
N LEU A 45 -9.20 -3.17 8.97
CA LEU A 45 -10.19 -3.78 8.06
C LEU A 45 -9.93 -5.27 7.82
N ARG A 46 -8.67 -5.69 7.63
CA ARG A 46 -8.29 -7.11 7.52
C ARG A 46 -8.83 -7.91 8.70
N LEU A 47 -8.57 -7.43 9.93
CA LEU A 47 -9.02 -8.09 11.15
C LEU A 47 -10.55 -8.10 11.28
N ALA A 48 -11.20 -6.98 10.99
CA ALA A 48 -12.65 -6.86 11.13
C ALA A 48 -13.44 -7.70 10.11
N LEU A 49 -12.87 -7.92 8.92
CA LEU A 49 -13.57 -8.55 7.81
C LEU A 49 -13.14 -10.01 7.53
N ALA A 50 -12.02 -10.47 8.09
CA ALA A 50 -11.58 -11.86 7.98
C ALA A 50 -12.64 -12.90 8.39
N PRO A 51 -13.42 -12.75 9.48
CA PRO A 51 -14.47 -13.72 9.84
C PRO A 51 -15.61 -13.82 8.80
N ARG A 52 -15.68 -12.86 7.88
CA ARG A 52 -16.69 -12.79 6.81
C ARG A 52 -16.13 -13.21 5.45
N GLY A 53 -14.89 -13.68 5.39
CA GLY A 53 -14.27 -14.13 4.14
C GLY A 53 -13.93 -13.01 3.14
N VAL A 54 -13.95 -11.74 3.55
CA VAL A 54 -13.61 -10.62 2.66
C VAL A 54 -12.09 -10.38 2.71
N GLN A 55 -11.44 -10.51 1.57
CA GLN A 55 -10.02 -10.19 1.42
C GLN A 55 -9.82 -8.67 1.41
N VAL A 56 -8.82 -8.20 2.16
CA VAL A 56 -8.42 -6.79 2.19
C VAL A 56 -6.93 -6.68 1.86
N VAL A 57 -6.64 -6.19 0.66
CA VAL A 57 -5.30 -6.11 0.08
C VAL A 57 -4.78 -4.67 0.13
N GLY A 58 -3.53 -4.50 0.52
CA GLY A 58 -2.83 -3.22 0.46
C GLY A 58 -1.82 -3.23 -0.69
N LEU A 59 -1.97 -2.32 -1.65
CA LEU A 59 -1.03 -2.15 -2.76
C LEU A 59 -0.09 -0.98 -2.46
N HIS A 60 1.21 -1.24 -2.39
CA HIS A 60 2.23 -0.23 -2.13
C HIS A 60 3.02 0.06 -3.40
N VAL A 61 3.17 1.34 -3.70
CA VAL A 61 3.85 1.83 -4.90
C VAL A 61 4.84 2.94 -4.54
N GLY A 62 5.97 2.96 -5.22
CA GLY A 62 6.84 4.13 -5.33
C GLY A 62 6.21 5.17 -6.26
N TYR A 63 6.97 5.65 -7.24
CA TYR A 63 6.44 6.53 -8.28
C TYR A 63 5.78 5.71 -9.39
N VAL A 64 4.57 6.10 -9.78
CA VAL A 64 3.83 5.51 -10.91
C VAL A 64 3.63 6.59 -11.96
N ASP A 65 3.88 6.29 -13.24
CA ASP A 65 3.83 7.29 -14.31
C ASP A 65 2.40 7.80 -14.58
N THR A 66 2.03 8.81 -13.82
CA THR A 66 0.70 9.43 -13.79
C THR A 66 0.85 10.93 -13.57
N ASP A 67 -0.22 11.68 -13.84
CA ASP A 67 -0.25 13.15 -13.66
C ASP A 67 0.13 13.60 -12.24
N MET A 68 -0.15 12.78 -11.21
CA MET A 68 0.17 13.09 -9.81
C MET A 68 1.66 13.37 -9.58
N VAL A 69 2.54 12.72 -10.34
CA VAL A 69 4.00 12.81 -10.20
C VAL A 69 4.67 13.21 -11.51
N ALA A 70 3.95 13.89 -12.40
CA ALA A 70 4.49 14.34 -13.69
C ALA A 70 5.76 15.20 -13.54
N GLY A 71 5.83 16.03 -12.49
CA GLY A 71 6.99 16.89 -12.21
C GLY A 71 8.15 16.21 -11.46
N VAL A 72 8.05 14.91 -11.15
CA VAL A 72 9.12 14.16 -10.50
C VAL A 72 10.03 13.55 -11.57
N ASP A 73 11.31 13.89 -11.53
CA ASP A 73 12.34 13.28 -12.38
C ASP A 73 13.05 12.14 -11.60
N ALA A 74 12.44 10.96 -11.67
CA ALA A 74 12.93 9.72 -11.06
C ALA A 74 12.37 8.53 -11.84
N PRO A 75 12.95 7.33 -11.72
CA PRO A 75 12.33 6.11 -12.27
C PRO A 75 10.88 5.97 -11.79
N LYS A 76 9.97 5.64 -12.71
CA LYS A 76 8.54 5.44 -12.44
C LYS A 76 8.10 4.09 -12.98
N SER A 77 7.23 3.43 -12.23
CA SER A 77 6.56 2.21 -12.64
C SER A 77 5.51 2.52 -13.71
N ASP A 78 5.37 1.64 -14.70
CA ASP A 78 4.27 1.70 -15.66
C ASP A 78 2.94 1.41 -14.93
N PRO A 79 1.90 2.27 -15.06
CA PRO A 79 0.59 2.03 -14.47
C PRO A 79 0.00 0.65 -14.82
N VAL A 80 0.22 0.15 -16.03
CA VAL A 80 -0.26 -1.16 -16.48
C VAL A 80 0.37 -2.27 -15.66
N ASP A 81 1.66 -2.18 -15.36
CA ASP A 81 2.36 -3.20 -14.57
C ASP A 81 1.94 -3.16 -13.10
N VAL A 82 1.71 -1.96 -12.54
CA VAL A 82 1.13 -1.81 -11.19
C VAL A 82 -0.24 -2.48 -11.08
N VAL A 83 -1.09 -2.32 -12.10
CA VAL A 83 -2.41 -2.97 -12.14
C VAL A 83 -2.27 -4.49 -12.22
N LYS A 84 -1.37 -5.02 -13.06
CA LYS A 84 -1.11 -6.46 -13.14
C LYS A 84 -0.67 -7.02 -11.79
N SER A 85 0.33 -6.41 -11.14
CA SER A 85 0.80 -6.86 -9.83
C SER A 85 -0.31 -6.85 -8.79
N ALA A 86 -1.19 -5.85 -8.82
CA ALA A 86 -2.33 -5.80 -7.91
C ALA A 86 -3.31 -6.95 -8.14
N LEU A 87 -3.66 -7.24 -9.39
CA LEU A 87 -4.56 -8.33 -9.74
C LEU A 87 -3.94 -9.70 -9.44
N ASP A 88 -2.67 -9.91 -9.79
CA ASP A 88 -1.94 -11.15 -9.52
C ASP A 88 -1.87 -11.42 -8.00
N GLY A 89 -1.59 -10.41 -7.20
CA GLY A 89 -1.55 -10.54 -5.73
C GLY A 89 -2.93 -10.80 -5.12
N ILE A 90 -4.00 -10.20 -5.68
CA ILE A 90 -5.38 -10.52 -5.28
C ILE A 90 -5.67 -12.00 -5.54
N GLU A 91 -5.39 -12.49 -6.76
CA GLU A 91 -5.61 -13.88 -7.16
C GLU A 91 -4.77 -14.88 -6.35
N ALA A 92 -3.56 -14.50 -5.95
CA ALA A 92 -2.69 -15.30 -5.09
C ALA A 92 -3.13 -15.34 -3.62
N GLY A 93 -4.08 -14.50 -3.21
CA GLY A 93 -4.51 -14.39 -1.81
C GLY A 93 -3.58 -13.54 -0.93
N ASP A 94 -2.73 -12.70 -1.54
CA ASP A 94 -1.79 -11.86 -0.80
C ASP A 94 -2.52 -10.78 0.00
N PHE A 95 -1.95 -10.42 1.15
CA PHE A 95 -2.44 -9.30 1.95
C PHE A 95 -1.77 -7.98 1.56
N GLU A 96 -0.49 -8.01 1.18
CA GLU A 96 0.28 -6.83 0.75
C GLU A 96 0.97 -7.11 -0.58
N VAL A 97 0.80 -6.20 -1.54
CA VAL A 97 1.49 -6.21 -2.83
C VAL A 97 2.48 -5.05 -2.85
N LEU A 98 3.76 -5.35 -3.07
CA LEU A 98 4.83 -4.37 -3.21
C LEU A 98 5.18 -4.27 -4.71
N ALA A 99 4.62 -3.28 -5.39
CA ALA A 99 4.58 -3.23 -6.86
C ALA A 99 5.93 -2.91 -7.51
N ASP A 100 6.89 -2.39 -6.74
CA ASP A 100 8.18 -1.94 -7.24
C ASP A 100 9.26 -1.98 -6.15
N ASP A 101 10.52 -1.89 -6.59
CA ASP A 101 11.70 -1.92 -5.71
C ASP A 101 11.66 -0.86 -4.62
N VAL A 102 11.11 0.33 -4.91
CA VAL A 102 10.99 1.42 -3.93
C VAL A 102 10.06 1.03 -2.79
N SER A 103 8.90 0.45 -3.12
CA SER A 103 7.96 -0.06 -2.10
C SER A 103 8.54 -1.22 -1.29
N GLN A 104 9.33 -2.10 -1.92
CA GLN A 104 10.02 -3.20 -1.24
C GLN A 104 11.08 -2.70 -0.26
N GLN A 105 11.92 -1.75 -0.68
CA GLN A 105 12.93 -1.14 0.18
C GLN A 105 12.29 -0.37 1.35
N ALA A 106 11.23 0.40 1.09
CA ALA A 106 10.55 1.15 2.13
C ALA A 106 9.91 0.23 3.19
N LYS A 107 9.40 -0.94 2.80
CA LYS A 107 8.85 -1.93 3.74
C LYS A 107 9.89 -2.45 4.74
N ALA A 108 11.16 -2.52 4.34
CA ALA A 108 12.25 -2.98 5.20
C ALA A 108 12.71 -1.91 6.22
N ALA A 109 12.46 -0.63 5.94
CA ALA A 109 12.98 0.49 6.74
C ALA A 109 12.59 0.48 8.23
N PRO A 110 11.34 0.14 8.64
CA PRO A 110 10.98 0.08 10.06
C PRO A 110 11.77 -0.94 10.89
N GLY A 111 12.46 -1.89 10.26
CA GLY A 111 13.35 -2.83 10.94
C GLY A 111 14.75 -2.27 11.25
N LEU A 112 15.06 -1.05 10.80
CA LEU A 112 16.36 -0.42 10.95
C LEU A 112 16.35 0.63 12.08
N PRO A 113 17.51 0.99 12.66
CA PRO A 113 17.65 2.14 13.56
C PRO A 113 17.20 3.45 12.88
N ILE A 114 16.66 4.40 13.66
CA ILE A 114 16.04 5.62 13.12
C ILE A 114 17.03 6.51 12.37
N GLU A 115 18.30 6.47 12.77
CA GLU A 115 19.43 7.19 12.20
C GLU A 115 19.86 6.59 10.85
N ALA A 116 19.62 5.29 10.66
CA ALA A 116 19.84 4.62 9.38
C ALA A 116 18.70 4.90 8.38
N VAL A 117 17.46 5.06 8.88
CA VAL A 117 16.31 5.44 8.05
C VAL A 117 16.33 6.93 7.71
N TYR A 118 16.73 7.77 8.67
CA TYR A 118 16.79 9.22 8.54
C TYR A 118 18.17 9.77 8.92
N PRO A 119 19.18 9.65 8.02
CA PRO A 119 20.54 10.13 8.30
C PRO A 119 20.63 11.62 8.64
N GLN A 120 19.63 12.42 8.25
CA GLN A 120 19.57 13.85 8.53
C GLN A 120 19.34 14.21 10.01
N VAL A 121 18.94 13.24 10.84
CA VAL A 121 18.78 13.44 12.30
C VAL A 121 19.89 12.78 13.13
N ALA A 122 20.90 12.20 12.46
CA ALA A 122 22.06 11.57 13.09
C ALA A 122 23.11 12.61 13.57
#